data_AF-A0A7C3FG98-F1
#
_entry.id   AF-A0A7C3FG98-F1
#
_cell.length_a   1.000
_cell.length_b   1.000
_cell.length_c   1.000
_cell.angle_alpha   90.00
_cell.angle_beta   90.00
_cell.angle_gamma   90.00
#
_symmetry.space_group_name_H-M   'P 1'
#
loop_
_entity.id
_entity.type
_entity.pdbx_description
1 polymer ?
#
loop_
_entity_poly.entity_id
_entity_poly.type
_entity_poly.pdbx_seq_one_letter_code
_entity_poly.pdbx_strand_id
1 'polypeptide(L)'
;MSNSNISTNQASLLDNSTLEAIFSLAVAEDLPDMLHRALEALVKLFHASGGSLFFFNRSAQRITVGNLPQTLNARITQLEDAVSTRLQTGTWRILEVDAPPISLYKFPEENLRLINTPLLKQTEVLGSLSLALPIETPFTAEAQATLNQFSLGIGQLAASIADTAHAQKRYRELDLIYQVGQALANTLDIAELLDAVMQLSANMLNAAAASIMLIDEARRELVFEVSHNPKAVMLNRFRIAMDEGIAGWVATNGRPTIVNNVHADPRFSRNVDVRTGFLTMSIAAVPLRLKGKVIGVLEVLNKYSEDGFDDDDLRLMTSIAAQTAIALENARLYQSVRQEREKIINAQEETRKELSRILHDGVMQQISAISMNLEYAQKLLKRDLAAADKELSSIQKLAHKTAKDARLVLFELRPVILETQGLVPALERYITQLQENEDLHIKTILSPPPARLDKNVAGTIFSIIQEAINNIKRHARASQMQLSVSTVAQTLMVQIQDNGVGFNVEKTQKNYANRGSFGLLNMIERAELINSALAIDSETEGSNHGTTITLTVPLEENSKLLNHSLLSA
;
A
#
# COMPACT_ATOMS: atom_id res chain seq x y z
N MET A 1 -44.98 -67.11 44.64
CA MET A 1 -46.42 -67.07 44.30
C MET A 1 -46.72 -65.68 43.74
N SER A 2 -47.35 -65.64 42.55
CA SER A 2 -48.19 -64.55 41.99
C SER A 2 -47.59 -63.14 41.90
N ASN A 3 -47.04 -62.69 40.76
CA ASN A 3 -47.72 -62.21 39.52
C ASN A 3 -48.92 -61.28 39.74
N SER A 4 -48.76 -59.98 39.44
CA SER A 4 -49.70 -59.18 38.62
C SER A 4 -49.25 -57.70 38.41
N ASN A 5 -49.01 -57.38 37.13
CA ASN A 5 -49.34 -56.15 36.40
C ASN A 5 -49.01 -54.74 36.96
N ILE A 6 -47.96 -54.12 36.42
CA ILE A 6 -47.97 -52.69 36.01
C ILE A 6 -47.26 -52.55 34.65
N SER A 7 -48.09 -52.54 33.61
CA SER A 7 -48.01 -51.77 32.35
C SER A 7 -46.65 -51.19 31.91
N THR A 8 -45.91 -51.96 31.12
CA THR A 8 -45.02 -51.49 30.05
C THR A 8 -45.85 -51.09 28.83
N ASN A 9 -46.18 -49.79 28.66
CA ASN A 9 -46.68 -49.28 27.37
C ASN A 9 -46.63 -47.73 27.28
N GLN A 10 -45.44 -47.13 27.22
CA GLN A 10 -45.27 -45.70 26.88
C GLN A 10 -44.18 -45.42 25.83
N ALA A 11 -43.78 -46.44 25.06
CA ALA A 11 -42.85 -46.29 23.94
C ALA A 11 -43.43 -46.95 22.68
N SER A 12 -44.60 -46.48 22.22
CA SER A 12 -45.07 -46.81 20.88
C SER A 12 -44.51 -45.80 19.89
N LEU A 13 -43.44 -46.23 19.21
CA LEU A 13 -43.26 -46.09 17.76
C LEU A 13 -43.53 -44.70 17.16
N LEU A 14 -42.47 -43.93 16.92
CA LEU A 14 -42.44 -43.05 15.75
C LEU A 14 -42.89 -43.87 14.54
N ASP A 15 -43.99 -43.50 13.90
CA ASP A 15 -44.51 -44.21 12.73
C ASP A 15 -43.40 -44.32 11.67
N ASN A 16 -43.26 -45.47 11.02
CA ASN A 16 -42.14 -45.79 10.13
C ASN A 16 -42.00 -44.75 9.00
N SER A 17 -43.13 -44.16 8.61
CA SER A 17 -43.28 -43.01 7.70
C SER A 17 -42.55 -41.74 8.16
N THR A 18 -42.57 -41.44 9.46
CA THR A 18 -41.91 -40.29 10.09
C THR A 18 -40.39 -40.47 10.12
N LEU A 19 -39.92 -41.70 10.35
CA LEU A 19 -38.49 -42.03 10.32
C LEU A 19 -37.95 -41.95 8.89
N GLU A 20 -38.65 -42.49 7.90
CA GLU A 20 -38.28 -42.34 6.48
C GLU A 20 -38.20 -40.88 6.03
N ALA A 21 -39.16 -40.05 6.47
CA ALA A 21 -39.15 -38.62 6.22
C ALA A 21 -37.87 -37.95 6.76
N ILE A 22 -37.51 -38.24 8.01
CA ILE A 22 -36.29 -37.69 8.65
C ILE A 22 -35.02 -38.18 7.93
N PHE A 23 -34.94 -39.47 7.57
CA PHE A 23 -33.79 -40.00 6.82
C PHE A 23 -33.65 -39.37 5.44
N SER A 24 -34.76 -39.09 4.74
CA SER A 24 -34.72 -38.45 3.42
C SER A 24 -34.14 -37.03 3.46
N LEU A 25 -34.32 -36.31 4.58
CA LEU A 25 -33.78 -34.96 4.80
C LEU A 25 -32.28 -34.96 5.08
N ALA A 26 -31.76 -36.01 5.73
CA ALA A 26 -30.36 -36.12 6.09
C ALA A 26 -29.43 -36.32 4.88
N VAL A 27 -29.98 -36.66 3.71
CA VAL A 27 -29.24 -36.98 2.47
C VAL A 27 -29.28 -35.82 1.46
N ALA A 28 -29.95 -34.71 1.77
CA ALA A 28 -30.09 -33.60 0.83
C ALA A 28 -28.74 -32.94 0.49
N GLU A 29 -28.54 -32.65 -0.80
CA GLU A 29 -27.26 -32.08 -1.31
C GLU A 29 -27.17 -30.56 -1.07
N ASP A 30 -28.29 -29.87 -1.19
CA ASP A 30 -28.38 -28.43 -1.02
C ASP A 30 -29.71 -28.00 -0.36
N LEU A 31 -29.87 -26.69 -0.13
CA LEU A 31 -31.05 -26.15 0.53
C LEU A 31 -32.35 -26.39 -0.31
N PRO A 32 -32.40 -26.09 -1.62
CA PRO A 32 -33.57 -26.41 -2.46
C PRO A 32 -33.97 -27.89 -2.42
N ASP A 33 -33.02 -28.81 -2.55
CA ASP A 33 -33.27 -30.27 -2.50
C ASP A 33 -33.80 -30.69 -1.13
N MET A 34 -33.24 -30.14 -0.04
CA MET A 34 -33.72 -30.39 1.32
C MET A 34 -35.17 -29.94 1.49
N LEU A 35 -35.50 -28.72 1.06
CA LEU A 35 -36.86 -28.17 1.16
C LEU A 35 -37.86 -28.96 0.31
N HIS A 36 -37.45 -29.43 -0.87
CA HIS A 36 -38.27 -30.27 -1.74
C HIS A 36 -38.59 -31.62 -1.08
N ARG A 37 -37.57 -32.33 -0.59
CA ARG A 37 -37.75 -33.61 0.12
C ARG A 37 -38.61 -33.45 1.37
N ALA A 38 -38.45 -32.34 2.10
CA ALA A 38 -39.28 -32.01 3.26
C ALA A 38 -40.76 -31.89 2.89
N LEU A 39 -41.05 -31.16 1.82
CA LEU A 39 -42.41 -30.97 1.35
C LEU A 39 -43.01 -32.26 0.80
N GLU A 40 -42.25 -33.07 0.05
CA GLU A 40 -42.70 -34.38 -0.43
C GLU A 40 -43.05 -35.33 0.73
N ALA A 41 -42.21 -35.37 1.76
CA ALA A 41 -42.45 -36.19 2.95
C ALA A 41 -43.72 -35.76 3.69
N LEU A 42 -43.94 -34.46 3.85
CA LEU A 42 -45.16 -33.92 4.44
C LEU A 42 -46.41 -34.22 3.61
N VAL A 43 -46.33 -34.09 2.29
CA VAL A 43 -47.44 -34.41 1.39
C VAL A 43 -47.83 -35.89 1.52
N LYS A 44 -46.84 -36.79 1.61
CA LYS A 44 -47.09 -38.23 1.84
C LYS A 44 -47.65 -38.52 3.24
N LEU A 45 -47.05 -37.96 4.28
CA LEU A 45 -47.43 -38.20 5.68
C LEU A 45 -48.86 -37.74 6.01
N PHE A 46 -49.26 -36.59 5.47
CA PHE A 46 -50.60 -36.04 5.69
C PHE A 46 -51.63 -36.47 4.64
N HIS A 47 -51.24 -37.35 3.71
CA HIS A 47 -52.05 -37.73 2.54
C HIS A 47 -52.63 -36.51 1.81
N ALA A 48 -51.81 -35.46 1.67
CA ALA A 48 -52.19 -34.22 1.04
C ALA A 48 -52.23 -34.38 -0.50
N SER A 49 -53.10 -33.63 -1.18
CA SER A 49 -53.12 -33.57 -2.65
C SER A 49 -51.95 -32.78 -3.22
N GLY A 50 -51.28 -31.99 -2.39
CA GLY A 50 -50.08 -31.22 -2.71
C GLY A 50 -49.76 -30.20 -1.62
N GLY A 51 -48.73 -29.40 -1.85
CA GLY A 51 -48.33 -28.34 -0.94
C GLY A 51 -47.34 -27.37 -1.56
N SER A 52 -47.08 -26.29 -0.83
CA SER A 52 -46.05 -25.30 -1.15
C SER A 52 -45.25 -24.96 0.10
N LEU A 53 -43.96 -24.77 -0.09
CA LEU A 53 -43.02 -24.37 0.94
C LEU A 53 -42.28 -23.13 0.45
N PHE A 54 -42.49 -22.03 1.17
CA PHE A 54 -41.77 -20.78 0.97
C PHE A 54 -40.77 -20.58 2.09
N PHE A 55 -39.50 -20.37 1.72
CA PHE A 55 -38.42 -20.05 2.64
C PHE A 55 -37.71 -18.77 2.19
N PHE A 56 -37.40 -17.90 3.12
CA PHE A 56 -36.69 -16.65 2.86
C PHE A 56 -35.41 -16.56 3.67
N ASN A 57 -34.28 -16.55 2.97
CA ASN A 57 -32.99 -16.18 3.55
C ASN A 57 -32.19 -15.37 2.54
N ARG A 58 -32.34 -14.04 2.58
CA ARG A 58 -31.80 -13.05 1.63
C ARG A 58 -32.34 -13.19 0.20
N SER A 59 -32.59 -14.40 -0.27
CA SER A 59 -33.35 -14.74 -1.47
C SER A 59 -34.58 -15.58 -1.09
N ALA A 60 -35.63 -15.43 -1.88
CA ALA A 60 -36.86 -16.22 -1.76
C ALA A 60 -36.69 -17.56 -2.47
N GLN A 61 -37.00 -18.65 -1.77
CA GLN A 61 -37.13 -19.98 -2.33
C GLN A 61 -38.58 -20.44 -2.22
N ARG A 62 -39.15 -20.89 -3.34
CA ARG A 62 -40.51 -21.41 -3.44
C ARG A 62 -40.44 -22.81 -4.02
N ILE A 63 -40.94 -23.78 -3.27
CA ILE A 63 -40.97 -25.18 -3.68
C ILE A 63 -42.42 -25.64 -3.64
N THR A 64 -42.89 -26.27 -4.71
CA THR A 64 -44.27 -26.77 -4.81
C THR A 64 -44.23 -28.24 -5.20
N VAL A 65 -45.09 -29.05 -4.56
CA VAL A 65 -45.21 -30.50 -4.80
C VAL A 65 -46.68 -30.84 -5.00
N GLY A 66 -46.98 -31.71 -5.97
CA GLY A 66 -48.34 -32.11 -6.31
C GLY A 66 -49.05 -31.15 -7.27
N ASN A 67 -50.21 -31.57 -7.79
CA ASN A 67 -50.98 -30.78 -8.74
C ASN A 67 -52.12 -30.05 -8.00
N LEU A 68 -51.90 -28.78 -7.67
CA LEU A 68 -52.85 -27.95 -6.95
C LEU A 68 -53.75 -27.15 -7.91
N PRO A 69 -55.07 -27.04 -7.65
CA PRO A 69 -55.96 -26.18 -8.42
C PRO A 69 -55.50 -24.73 -8.48
N GLN A 70 -55.82 -24.02 -9.57
CA GLN A 70 -55.40 -22.63 -9.77
C GLN A 70 -55.89 -21.69 -8.65
N THR A 71 -57.09 -21.91 -8.14
CA THR A 71 -57.70 -21.18 -7.02
C THR A 71 -56.87 -21.30 -5.74
N LEU A 72 -56.39 -22.51 -5.42
CA LEU A 72 -55.50 -22.75 -4.29
C LEU A 72 -54.12 -22.11 -4.51
N ASN A 73 -53.53 -22.30 -5.70
CA ASN A 73 -52.23 -21.71 -6.02
C ASN A 73 -52.25 -20.19 -5.89
N ALA A 74 -53.30 -19.52 -6.38
CA ALA A 74 -53.44 -18.07 -6.23
C ALA A 74 -53.48 -17.64 -4.75
N ARG A 75 -54.17 -18.41 -3.89
CA ARG A 75 -54.19 -18.13 -2.45
C ARG A 75 -52.84 -18.38 -1.78
N ILE A 76 -52.15 -19.46 -2.16
CA ILE A 76 -50.81 -19.77 -1.66
C ILE A 76 -49.84 -18.65 -2.03
N THR A 77 -49.78 -18.25 -3.30
CA THR A 77 -48.91 -17.14 -3.75
C THR A 77 -49.20 -15.85 -2.99
N GLN A 78 -50.48 -15.51 -2.75
CA GLN A 78 -50.85 -14.35 -1.96
C GLN A 78 -50.30 -14.40 -0.52
N LEU A 79 -50.33 -15.58 0.12
CA LEU A 79 -49.78 -15.78 1.46
C LEU A 79 -48.25 -15.65 1.45
N GLU A 80 -47.59 -16.30 0.50
CA GLU A 80 -46.13 -16.27 0.36
C GLU A 80 -45.62 -14.85 0.09
N ASP A 81 -46.30 -14.08 -0.75
CA ASP A 81 -45.92 -12.70 -1.06
C ASP A 81 -46.11 -11.77 0.15
N ALA A 82 -47.15 -12.00 0.97
CA ALA A 82 -47.33 -11.27 2.22
C ALA A 82 -46.21 -11.56 3.22
N VAL A 83 -45.81 -12.83 3.36
CA VAL A 83 -44.67 -13.24 4.20
C VAL A 83 -43.36 -12.65 3.65
N SER A 84 -43.14 -12.75 2.34
CA SER A 84 -41.94 -12.20 1.67
C SER A 84 -41.79 -10.70 1.90
N THR A 85 -42.87 -9.94 1.68
CA THR A 85 -42.89 -8.49 1.91
C THR A 85 -42.55 -8.16 3.37
N ARG A 86 -43.12 -8.93 4.32
CA ARG A 86 -42.85 -8.72 5.74
C ARG A 86 -41.39 -9.00 6.09
N LEU A 87 -40.82 -10.09 5.61
CA LEU A 87 -39.43 -10.49 5.90
C LEU A 87 -38.40 -9.60 5.21
N GLN A 88 -38.76 -8.94 4.10
CA GLN A 88 -37.91 -7.89 3.49
C GLN A 88 -37.84 -6.63 4.35
N THR A 89 -38.90 -6.30 5.11
CA THR A 89 -38.93 -5.10 5.98
C THR A 89 -38.26 -5.29 7.34
N GLY A 90 -37.86 -6.52 7.69
CA GLY A 90 -37.14 -6.83 8.93
C GLY A 90 -37.54 -8.16 9.55
N THR A 91 -37.02 -8.43 10.75
CA THR A 91 -37.26 -9.68 11.48
C THR A 91 -38.72 -9.77 11.97
N TRP A 92 -39.37 -10.90 11.70
CA TRP A 92 -40.71 -11.20 12.21
C TRP A 92 -40.62 -12.27 13.30
N ARG A 93 -41.08 -11.94 14.52
CA ARG A 93 -41.14 -12.88 15.65
C ARG A 93 -42.57 -13.15 16.10
N ILE A 94 -42.85 -14.39 16.51
CA ILE A 94 -44.10 -14.83 17.12
C ILE A 94 -43.84 -15.11 18.61
N LEU A 95 -44.76 -14.68 19.48
CA LEU A 95 -44.61 -14.74 20.95
C LEU A 95 -44.87 -16.14 21.55
N GLU A 96 -45.65 -16.99 20.87
CA GLU A 96 -45.95 -18.37 21.28
C GLU A 96 -45.37 -19.35 20.24
N VAL A 97 -44.38 -20.16 20.66
CA VAL A 97 -43.66 -21.10 19.78
C VAL A 97 -44.26 -22.51 19.81
N ASP A 98 -44.91 -22.90 20.92
CA ASP A 98 -45.43 -24.25 21.12
C ASP A 98 -46.67 -24.57 20.27
N ALA A 99 -47.36 -23.53 19.78
CA ALA A 99 -48.49 -23.64 18.88
C ALA A 99 -48.45 -22.55 17.79
N PRO A 100 -47.62 -22.71 16.74
CA PRO A 100 -47.62 -21.81 15.59
C PRO A 100 -49.05 -21.57 15.08
N PRO A 101 -49.39 -20.34 14.68
CA PRO A 101 -50.73 -20.05 14.19
C PRO A 101 -50.98 -20.79 12.88
N ILE A 102 -51.88 -21.77 12.93
CA ILE A 102 -52.34 -22.51 11.75
C ILE A 102 -53.58 -21.82 11.18
N SER A 103 -53.47 -21.37 9.94
CA SER A 103 -54.59 -20.84 9.17
C SER A 103 -55.24 -21.94 8.36
N LEU A 104 -56.58 -22.05 8.43
CA LEU A 104 -57.36 -23.02 7.68
C LEU A 104 -58.27 -22.31 6.68
N TYR A 105 -58.15 -22.64 5.40
CA TYR A 105 -59.01 -22.13 4.33
C TYR A 105 -59.73 -23.29 3.66
N LYS A 106 -61.04 -23.19 3.46
CA LYS A 106 -61.85 -24.23 2.81
C LYS A 106 -62.12 -23.84 1.37
N PHE A 107 -62.00 -24.82 0.47
CA PHE A 107 -62.25 -24.72 -0.97
C PHE A 107 -63.26 -25.81 -1.35
N PRO A 108 -64.58 -25.54 -1.16
CA PRO A 108 -65.63 -26.55 -1.31
C PRO A 108 -65.80 -27.07 -2.73
N GLU A 109 -65.53 -26.23 -3.76
CA GLU A 109 -65.68 -26.61 -5.17
C GLU A 109 -64.64 -27.65 -5.59
N GLU A 110 -63.46 -27.60 -4.99
CA GLU A 110 -62.34 -28.50 -5.22
C GLU A 110 -62.27 -29.65 -4.21
N ASN A 111 -63.18 -29.69 -3.23
CA ASN A 111 -63.18 -30.61 -2.08
C ASN A 111 -61.86 -30.59 -1.26
N LEU A 112 -61.20 -29.44 -1.17
CA LEU A 112 -59.91 -29.27 -0.49
C LEU A 112 -59.95 -28.27 0.67
N ARG A 113 -59.02 -28.44 1.61
CA ARG A 113 -58.71 -27.55 2.71
C ARG A 113 -57.23 -27.20 2.66
N LEU A 114 -56.93 -25.91 2.57
CA LEU A 114 -55.56 -25.39 2.65
C LEU A 114 -55.22 -25.12 4.12
N ILE A 115 -54.15 -25.74 4.59
CA ILE A 115 -53.54 -25.52 5.89
C ILE A 115 -52.27 -24.72 5.65
N ASN A 116 -52.15 -23.56 6.30
CA ASN A 116 -50.94 -22.73 6.24
C ASN A 116 -50.38 -22.48 7.63
N THR A 117 -49.10 -22.78 7.83
CA THR A 117 -48.37 -22.58 9.09
C THR A 117 -47.04 -21.87 8.80
N PRO A 118 -46.55 -20.98 9.69
CA PRO A 118 -45.25 -20.35 9.51
C PRO A 118 -44.11 -21.34 9.73
N LEU A 119 -43.06 -21.28 8.89
CA LEU A 119 -41.78 -21.95 9.15
C LEU A 119 -41.00 -21.16 10.20
N LEU A 120 -40.52 -21.83 11.24
CA LEU A 120 -39.94 -21.16 12.40
C LEU A 120 -38.51 -21.61 12.70
N LYS A 121 -37.65 -20.65 13.06
CA LYS A 121 -36.41 -20.87 13.82
C LYS A 121 -36.63 -20.28 15.21
N GLN A 122 -36.94 -21.13 16.18
CA GLN A 122 -37.39 -20.69 17.51
C GLN A 122 -38.62 -19.77 17.42
N THR A 123 -38.45 -18.46 17.67
CA THR A 123 -39.53 -17.45 17.59
C THR A 123 -39.57 -16.73 16.25
N GLU A 124 -38.57 -16.90 15.39
CA GLU A 124 -38.41 -16.16 14.14
C GLU A 124 -39.11 -16.86 12.97
N VAL A 125 -39.93 -16.12 12.24
CA VAL A 125 -40.58 -16.59 11.01
C VAL A 125 -39.59 -16.51 9.86
N LEU A 126 -39.33 -17.65 9.23
CA LEU A 126 -38.44 -17.76 8.07
C LEU A 126 -39.19 -18.01 6.77
N GLY A 127 -40.49 -18.24 6.84
CA GLY A 127 -41.30 -18.56 5.68
C GLY A 127 -42.66 -19.13 6.03
N SER A 128 -43.26 -19.86 5.09
CA SER A 128 -44.57 -20.47 5.24
C SER A 128 -44.63 -21.85 4.59
N LEU A 129 -45.34 -22.76 5.24
CA LEU A 129 -45.66 -24.10 4.76
C LEU A 129 -47.16 -24.19 4.55
N SER A 130 -47.55 -24.57 3.34
CA SER A 130 -48.93 -24.74 2.88
C SER A 130 -49.16 -26.19 2.45
N LEU A 131 -50.20 -26.84 2.98
CA LEU A 131 -50.61 -28.20 2.59
C LEU A 131 -52.09 -28.21 2.21
N ALA A 132 -52.44 -28.89 1.12
CA ALA A 132 -53.81 -29.05 0.66
C ALA A 132 -54.32 -30.46 0.99
N LEU A 133 -55.24 -30.58 1.95
CA LEU A 133 -55.84 -31.86 2.36
C LEU A 133 -57.29 -31.96 1.89
N PRO A 134 -57.84 -33.15 1.60
CA PRO A 134 -59.27 -33.33 1.38
C PRO A 134 -60.11 -32.81 2.56
N ILE A 135 -61.26 -32.19 2.31
CA ILE A 135 -62.11 -31.61 3.37
C ILE A 135 -62.54 -32.67 4.39
N GLU A 136 -62.73 -33.89 3.91
CA GLU A 136 -63.15 -35.08 4.66
C GLU A 136 -62.06 -35.60 5.62
N THR A 137 -60.79 -35.28 5.37
CA THR A 137 -59.68 -35.68 6.23
C THR A 137 -59.72 -34.87 7.54
N PRO A 138 -59.89 -35.51 8.71
CA PRO A 138 -59.93 -34.79 9.98
C PRO A 138 -58.54 -34.25 10.33
N PHE A 139 -58.46 -32.94 10.59
CA PHE A 139 -57.25 -32.31 11.11
C PHE A 139 -57.32 -32.31 12.64
N THR A 140 -56.79 -33.37 13.26
CA THR A 140 -56.83 -33.61 14.70
C THR A 140 -55.77 -32.78 15.44
N ALA A 141 -55.88 -32.68 16.77
CA ALA A 141 -54.86 -32.04 17.61
C ALA A 141 -53.48 -32.71 17.47
N GLU A 142 -53.45 -34.02 17.25
CA GLU A 142 -52.23 -34.79 16.97
C GLU A 142 -51.61 -34.39 15.63
N ALA A 143 -52.41 -34.31 14.55
CA ALA A 143 -51.95 -33.85 13.25
C ALA A 143 -51.40 -32.40 13.30
N GLN A 144 -52.03 -31.53 14.11
CA GLN A 144 -51.54 -30.19 14.39
C GLN A 144 -50.19 -30.21 15.13
N ALA A 145 -50.05 -31.04 16.16
CA ALA A 145 -48.79 -31.18 16.89
C ALA A 145 -47.65 -31.69 15.99
N THR A 146 -47.92 -32.70 15.14
CA THR A 146 -46.98 -33.21 14.15
C THR A 146 -46.58 -32.13 13.15
N LEU A 147 -47.55 -31.40 12.58
CA LEU A 147 -47.26 -30.32 11.62
C LEU A 147 -46.40 -29.21 12.24
N ASN A 148 -46.66 -28.87 13.51
CA ASN A 148 -45.87 -27.88 14.24
C ASN A 148 -44.42 -28.35 14.45
N GLN A 149 -44.21 -29.62 14.81
CA GLN A 149 -42.88 -30.21 14.95
C GLN A 149 -42.11 -30.19 13.63
N PHE A 150 -42.76 -30.54 12.51
CA PHE A 150 -42.14 -30.44 11.19
C PHE A 150 -41.84 -29.00 10.80
N SER A 151 -42.74 -28.06 11.07
CA SER A 151 -42.52 -26.65 10.75
C SER A 151 -41.30 -26.06 11.47
N LEU A 152 -41.14 -26.39 12.77
CA LEU A 152 -39.97 -26.02 13.56
C LEU A 152 -38.70 -26.74 13.09
N GLY A 153 -38.78 -28.05 12.85
CA GLY A 153 -37.64 -28.85 12.41
C GLY A 153 -37.10 -28.42 11.05
N ILE A 154 -37.99 -28.24 10.07
CA ILE A 154 -37.64 -27.77 8.72
C ILE A 154 -37.09 -26.35 8.78
N GLY A 155 -37.73 -25.43 9.52
CA GLY A 155 -37.25 -24.06 9.68
C GLY A 155 -35.86 -24.00 10.31
N GLN A 156 -35.61 -24.79 11.36
CA GLN A 156 -34.30 -24.88 12.02
C GLN A 156 -33.22 -25.47 11.09
N LEU A 157 -33.53 -26.56 10.39
CA LEU A 157 -32.59 -27.20 9.45
C LEU A 157 -32.27 -26.28 8.27
N ALA A 158 -33.29 -25.68 7.65
CA ALA A 158 -33.13 -24.75 6.53
C ALA A 158 -32.25 -23.55 6.92
N ALA A 159 -32.48 -23.00 8.11
CA ALA A 159 -31.64 -21.95 8.66
C ALA A 159 -30.19 -22.43 8.86
N SER A 160 -29.99 -23.61 9.44
CA SER A 160 -28.65 -24.15 9.70
C SER A 160 -27.86 -24.41 8.41
N ILE A 161 -28.49 -24.97 7.39
CA ILE A 161 -27.85 -25.21 6.07
C ILE A 161 -27.45 -23.87 5.45
N ALA A 162 -28.36 -22.90 5.44
CA ALA A 162 -28.11 -21.60 4.85
C ALA A 162 -27.03 -20.80 5.62
N ASP A 163 -27.05 -20.83 6.96
CA ASP A 163 -26.02 -20.24 7.81
C ASP A 163 -24.65 -20.89 7.56
N THR A 164 -24.61 -22.22 7.40
CA THR A 164 -23.38 -22.98 7.11
C THR A 164 -22.81 -22.64 5.74
N ALA A 165 -23.65 -22.61 4.70
CA ALA A 165 -23.23 -22.23 3.34
C ALA A 165 -22.64 -20.81 3.32
N HIS A 166 -23.25 -19.88 4.07
CA HIS A 166 -22.76 -18.52 4.20
C HIS A 166 -21.43 -18.44 4.96
N ALA A 167 -21.30 -19.20 6.05
CA ALA A 167 -20.05 -19.30 6.81
C ALA A 167 -18.91 -19.88 5.95
N GLN A 168 -19.17 -20.92 5.16
CA GLN A 168 -18.21 -21.50 4.24
C GLN A 168 -17.78 -20.51 3.15
N LYS A 169 -18.71 -19.74 2.58
CA LYS A 169 -18.39 -18.69 1.61
C LYS A 169 -17.46 -17.63 2.21
N ARG A 170 -17.80 -17.12 3.41
CA ARG A 170 -16.95 -16.17 4.15
C ARG A 170 -15.59 -16.75 4.51
N TYR A 171 -15.53 -18.02 4.90
CA TYR A 171 -14.28 -18.69 5.22
C TYR A 171 -13.37 -18.75 3.98
N ARG A 172 -13.90 -19.14 2.82
CA ARG A 172 -13.15 -19.12 1.56
C ARG A 172 -12.63 -17.72 1.25
N GLU A 173 -13.49 -16.69 1.31
CA GLU A 173 -13.08 -15.29 1.11
C GLU A 173 -11.95 -14.84 2.06
N LEU A 174 -12.05 -15.18 3.35
CA LEU A 174 -11.03 -14.83 4.35
C LEU A 174 -9.72 -15.60 4.15
N ASP A 175 -9.81 -16.89 3.86
CA ASP A 175 -8.64 -17.73 3.60
C ASP A 175 -7.87 -17.21 2.38
N LEU A 176 -8.59 -16.68 1.37
CA LEU A 176 -7.98 -16.06 0.21
C LEU A 176 -7.27 -14.76 0.53
N ILE A 177 -7.93 -13.87 1.28
CA ILE A 177 -7.31 -12.65 1.77
C ILE A 177 -6.07 -12.99 2.60
N TYR A 178 -6.11 -14.06 3.38
CA TYR A 178 -4.99 -14.51 4.20
C TYR A 178 -3.85 -15.11 3.38
N GLN A 179 -4.13 -16.00 2.42
CA GLN A 179 -3.12 -16.59 1.53
C GLN A 179 -2.46 -15.52 0.66
N VAL A 180 -3.26 -14.64 0.07
CA VAL A 180 -2.77 -13.48 -0.68
C VAL A 180 -1.97 -12.57 0.26
N GLY A 181 -2.47 -12.22 1.44
CA GLY A 181 -1.74 -11.43 2.43
C GLY A 181 -0.39 -12.03 2.85
N GLN A 182 -0.31 -13.35 3.04
CA GLN A 182 0.95 -14.05 3.37
C GLN A 182 1.93 -14.10 2.20
N ALA A 183 1.45 -14.39 0.99
CA ALA A 183 2.27 -14.34 -0.22
C ALA A 183 2.81 -12.92 -0.45
N LEU A 184 1.99 -11.91 -0.18
CA LEU A 184 2.34 -10.51 -0.37
C LEU A 184 3.25 -9.95 0.74
N ALA A 185 3.20 -10.48 1.97
CA ALA A 185 4.01 -10.00 3.09
C ALA A 185 5.48 -10.46 3.04
N ASN A 186 5.76 -11.58 2.37
CA ASN A 186 7.10 -12.18 2.34
C ASN A 186 7.94 -11.77 1.13
N THR A 187 7.37 -11.01 0.20
CA THR A 187 8.00 -10.68 -1.06
C THR A 187 8.19 -9.17 -1.19
N LEU A 188 9.44 -8.73 -1.02
CA LEU A 188 9.84 -7.32 -1.15
C LEU A 188 10.17 -6.94 -2.60
N ASP A 189 10.17 -7.91 -3.51
CA ASP A 189 10.41 -7.73 -4.94
C ASP A 189 9.07 -7.70 -5.71
N ILE A 190 8.84 -6.61 -6.45
CA ILE A 190 7.59 -6.43 -7.21
C ILE A 190 7.40 -7.55 -8.25
N ALA A 191 8.46 -8.05 -8.88
CA ALA A 191 8.34 -9.06 -9.92
C ALA A 191 7.91 -10.42 -9.33
N GLU A 192 8.52 -10.82 -8.21
CA GLU A 192 8.14 -12.04 -7.49
C GLU A 192 6.70 -11.96 -6.95
N LEU A 193 6.31 -10.77 -6.48
CA LEU A 193 4.96 -10.50 -5.97
C LEU A 193 3.90 -10.73 -7.04
N LEU A 194 4.12 -10.14 -8.22
CA LEU A 194 3.18 -10.21 -9.32
C LEU A 194 3.12 -11.64 -9.90
N ASP A 195 4.24 -12.35 -9.99
CA ASP A 195 4.25 -13.76 -10.41
C ASP A 195 3.46 -14.65 -9.46
N ALA A 196 3.63 -14.48 -8.14
CA ALA A 196 2.85 -15.23 -7.15
C ALA A 196 1.33 -14.98 -7.28
N VAL A 197 0.92 -13.72 -7.48
CA VAL A 197 -0.50 -13.36 -7.70
C VAL A 197 -1.04 -13.99 -8.98
N MET A 198 -0.27 -13.97 -10.07
CA MET A 198 -0.69 -14.57 -11.34
C MET A 198 -0.87 -16.09 -11.21
N GLN A 199 0.10 -16.79 -10.59
CA GLN A 199 0.00 -18.22 -10.36
C GLN A 199 -1.22 -18.58 -9.49
N LEU A 200 -1.42 -17.83 -8.40
CA LEU A 200 -2.56 -18.04 -7.52
C LEU A 200 -3.89 -17.83 -8.26
N SER A 201 -3.99 -16.76 -9.05
CA SER A 201 -5.20 -16.43 -9.82
C SER A 201 -5.52 -17.51 -10.86
N ALA A 202 -4.52 -17.96 -11.63
CA ALA A 202 -4.72 -18.99 -12.66
C ALA A 202 -5.13 -20.34 -12.06
N ASN A 203 -4.47 -20.78 -10.99
CA ASN A 203 -4.77 -22.06 -10.32
C ASN A 203 -6.17 -22.05 -9.73
N MET A 204 -6.52 -20.95 -9.08
CA MET A 204 -7.76 -20.85 -8.33
C MET A 204 -9.01 -20.80 -9.22
N LEU A 205 -8.90 -20.15 -10.39
CA LEU A 205 -9.98 -20.11 -11.37
C LEU A 205 -9.95 -21.31 -12.33
N ASN A 206 -9.01 -22.25 -12.14
CA ASN A 206 -8.77 -23.38 -13.03
C ASN A 206 -8.67 -22.93 -14.50
N ALA A 207 -7.69 -22.07 -14.77
CA ALA A 207 -7.47 -21.44 -16.06
C ALA A 207 -6.04 -21.66 -16.58
N ALA A 208 -5.82 -21.44 -17.87
CA ALA A 208 -4.53 -21.75 -18.51
C ALA A 208 -3.43 -20.73 -18.17
N ALA A 209 -3.79 -19.46 -17.98
CA ALA A 209 -2.81 -18.41 -17.70
C ALA A 209 -3.45 -17.22 -16.98
N ALA A 210 -2.60 -16.38 -16.38
CA ALA A 210 -2.96 -15.05 -15.89
C ALA A 210 -1.89 -14.05 -16.33
N SER A 211 -2.27 -12.77 -16.42
CA SER A 211 -1.34 -11.68 -16.71
C SER A 211 -1.67 -10.45 -15.87
N ILE A 212 -0.64 -9.68 -15.51
CA ILE A 212 -0.79 -8.37 -14.88
C ILE A 212 -0.12 -7.32 -15.74
N MET A 213 -0.85 -6.24 -15.99
CA MET A 213 -0.37 -5.06 -16.68
C MET A 213 -0.45 -3.83 -15.78
N LEU A 214 0.65 -3.10 -15.62
CA LEU A 214 0.68 -1.86 -14.85
C LEU A 214 0.60 -0.65 -15.77
N ILE A 215 -0.07 0.41 -15.32
CA ILE A 215 -0.21 1.65 -16.08
C ILE A 215 1.07 2.48 -15.95
N ASP A 216 1.64 2.84 -17.10
CA ASP A 216 2.62 3.91 -17.23
C ASP A 216 1.88 5.20 -17.62
N GLU A 217 1.65 6.06 -16.62
CA GLU A 217 0.89 7.30 -16.80
C GLU A 217 1.59 8.31 -17.71
N ALA A 218 2.93 8.33 -17.72
CA ALA A 218 3.69 9.29 -18.50
C ALA A 218 3.53 9.05 -20.00
N ARG A 219 3.41 7.78 -20.39
CA ARG A 219 3.30 7.39 -21.80
C ARG A 219 1.91 6.87 -22.20
N ARG A 220 0.98 6.77 -21.25
CA ARG A 220 -0.38 6.22 -21.45
C ARG A 220 -0.37 4.82 -22.06
N GLU A 221 0.45 3.95 -21.49
CA GLU A 221 0.62 2.57 -21.94
C GLU A 221 0.43 1.59 -20.77
N LEU A 222 0.03 0.37 -21.10
CA LEU A 222 0.01 -0.77 -20.20
C LEU A 222 1.29 -1.59 -20.40
N VAL A 223 1.99 -1.88 -19.31
CA VAL A 223 3.27 -2.59 -19.29
C VAL A 223 3.10 -3.95 -18.63
N PHE A 224 3.52 -5.01 -19.32
CA PHE A 224 3.47 -6.38 -18.78
C PHE A 224 4.60 -6.61 -17.78
N GLU A 225 4.25 -7.05 -16.59
CA GLU A 225 5.18 -7.32 -15.49
C GLU A 225 5.34 -8.83 -15.27
N VAL A 226 6.00 -9.51 -16.22
CA VAL A 226 6.25 -10.97 -16.22
C VAL A 226 5.04 -11.79 -16.70
N SER A 227 5.30 -12.82 -17.49
CA SER A 227 4.31 -13.81 -17.94
C SER A 227 4.85 -15.20 -17.63
N HIS A 228 4.06 -16.11 -17.09
CA HIS A 228 4.54 -17.44 -16.70
C HIS A 228 4.73 -18.37 -17.92
N ASN A 229 5.87 -18.27 -18.61
CA ASN A 229 6.31 -19.22 -19.65
C ASN A 229 7.85 -19.16 -19.78
N PRO A 230 8.60 -20.26 -19.94
CA PRO A 230 10.05 -20.22 -20.17
C PRO A 230 10.54 -19.36 -21.38
N LYS A 231 9.65 -18.85 -22.24
CA LYS A 231 9.93 -17.77 -23.22
C LYS A 231 9.84 -16.33 -22.67
N ALA A 232 9.51 -16.16 -21.39
CA ALA A 232 9.06 -14.90 -20.76
C ALA A 232 10.10 -13.79 -20.62
N VAL A 233 11.40 -14.09 -20.77
CA VAL A 233 12.44 -13.05 -20.74
C VAL A 233 12.19 -11.97 -21.81
N MET A 234 11.51 -12.32 -22.91
CA MET A 234 11.14 -11.40 -24.00
C MET A 234 9.88 -10.55 -23.72
N LEU A 235 9.06 -10.88 -22.71
CA LEU A 235 7.78 -10.22 -22.44
C LEU A 235 7.86 -9.08 -21.40
N ASN A 236 8.95 -8.99 -20.61
CA ASN A 236 9.22 -7.88 -19.68
C ASN A 236 9.36 -6.48 -20.33
N ARG A 237 9.17 -6.36 -21.66
CA ARG A 237 9.19 -5.09 -22.40
C ARG A 237 7.97 -4.92 -23.31
N PHE A 238 6.98 -5.80 -23.19
CA PHE A 238 5.78 -5.72 -24.00
C PHE A 238 4.87 -4.61 -23.46
N ARG A 239 4.54 -3.66 -24.32
CA ARG A 239 3.74 -2.49 -23.99
C ARG A 239 2.62 -2.38 -25.02
N ILE A 240 1.43 -2.08 -24.55
CA ILE A 240 0.24 -1.82 -25.38
C ILE A 240 -0.34 -0.46 -25.02
N ALA A 241 -1.09 0.14 -25.93
CA ALA A 241 -1.76 1.40 -25.64
C ALA A 241 -2.83 1.20 -24.55
N MET A 242 -3.06 2.22 -23.72
CA MET A 242 -4.03 2.14 -22.61
C MET A 242 -5.49 1.96 -23.09
N ASP A 243 -5.77 2.15 -24.36
CA ASP A 243 -7.07 1.92 -25.01
C ASP A 243 -7.09 0.69 -25.94
N GLU A 244 -6.00 -0.08 -26.01
CA GLU A 244 -5.92 -1.30 -26.81
C GLU A 244 -6.42 -2.53 -26.04
N GLY A 245 -7.27 -3.33 -26.69
CA GLY A 245 -7.67 -4.63 -26.15
C GLY A 245 -8.72 -4.56 -25.05
N ILE A 246 -9.05 -5.73 -24.49
CA ILE A 246 -9.92 -5.84 -23.32
C ILE A 246 -9.23 -5.24 -22.09
N ALA A 247 -7.93 -5.47 -21.92
CA ALA A 247 -7.08 -4.83 -20.91
C ALA A 247 -7.22 -3.30 -20.92
N GLY A 248 -7.03 -2.66 -22.08
CA GLY A 248 -7.11 -1.22 -22.21
C GLY A 248 -8.51 -0.67 -21.90
N TRP A 249 -9.55 -1.39 -22.35
CA TRP A 249 -10.93 -1.03 -22.00
C TRP A 249 -11.16 -1.08 -20.48
N VAL A 250 -10.66 -2.10 -19.78
CA VAL A 250 -10.75 -2.20 -18.30
C VAL A 250 -9.92 -1.13 -17.62
N ALA A 251 -8.71 -0.85 -18.11
CA ALA A 251 -7.85 0.20 -17.58
C ALA A 251 -8.50 1.59 -17.67
N THR A 252 -9.19 1.87 -18.79
CA THR A 252 -9.82 3.17 -19.06
C THR A 252 -11.17 3.34 -18.37
N ASN A 253 -12.02 2.30 -18.36
CA ASN A 253 -13.37 2.38 -17.78
C ASN A 253 -13.41 1.99 -16.30
N GLY A 254 -12.39 1.28 -15.82
CA GLY A 254 -12.32 0.74 -14.48
C GLY A 254 -13.41 -0.29 -14.17
N ARG A 255 -14.02 -0.91 -15.17
CA ARG A 255 -15.10 -1.88 -14.98
C ARG A 255 -14.57 -3.30 -15.20
N PRO A 256 -14.81 -4.23 -14.27
CA PRO A 256 -14.48 -5.63 -14.49
C PRO A 256 -15.35 -6.21 -15.61
N THR A 257 -14.83 -7.16 -16.39
CA THR A 257 -15.53 -7.75 -17.53
C THR A 257 -15.18 -9.22 -17.72
N ILE A 258 -16.15 -9.99 -18.22
CA ILE A 258 -15.97 -11.36 -18.70
C ILE A 258 -16.22 -11.39 -20.20
N VAL A 259 -15.39 -12.13 -20.92
CA VAL A 259 -15.50 -12.41 -22.35
C VAL A 259 -15.23 -13.90 -22.56
N ASN A 260 -16.28 -14.72 -22.61
CA ASN A 260 -16.15 -16.18 -22.78
C ASN A 260 -15.84 -16.60 -24.23
N ASN A 261 -16.00 -15.70 -25.20
CA ASN A 261 -15.55 -15.88 -26.58
C ASN A 261 -14.92 -14.58 -27.11
N VAL A 262 -13.60 -14.49 -27.04
CA VAL A 262 -12.87 -13.27 -27.43
C VAL A 262 -12.94 -12.98 -28.92
N HIS A 263 -13.14 -14.00 -29.76
CA HIS A 263 -13.26 -13.79 -31.21
C HIS A 263 -14.59 -13.14 -31.63
N ALA A 264 -15.60 -13.20 -30.76
CA ALA A 264 -16.87 -12.50 -30.94
C ALA A 264 -16.86 -11.08 -30.37
N ASP A 265 -15.84 -10.69 -29.59
CA ASP A 265 -15.77 -9.37 -28.95
C ASP A 265 -14.93 -8.39 -29.79
N PRO A 266 -15.49 -7.25 -30.23
CA PRO A 266 -14.77 -6.28 -31.06
C PRO A 266 -13.63 -5.57 -30.34
N ARG A 267 -13.58 -5.63 -28.99
CA ARG A 267 -12.51 -5.03 -28.19
C ARG A 267 -11.25 -5.89 -28.17
N PHE A 268 -11.33 -7.16 -28.56
CA PHE A 268 -10.20 -8.07 -28.49
C PHE A 268 -9.12 -7.73 -29.51
N SER A 269 -7.87 -7.55 -29.05
CA SER A 269 -6.71 -7.31 -29.92
C SER A 269 -5.89 -8.59 -30.09
N ARG A 270 -5.86 -9.14 -31.32
CA ARG A 270 -5.01 -10.29 -31.67
C ARG A 270 -3.51 -9.98 -31.69
N ASN A 271 -3.12 -8.70 -31.64
CA ASN A 271 -1.72 -8.30 -31.68
C ASN A 271 -0.92 -8.91 -30.52
N VAL A 272 -1.57 -9.07 -29.36
CA VAL A 272 -0.97 -9.69 -28.18
C VAL A 272 -0.73 -11.18 -28.44
N ASP A 273 -1.75 -11.93 -28.82
CA ASP A 273 -1.66 -13.37 -29.15
C ASP A 273 -0.58 -13.66 -30.19
N VAL A 274 -0.51 -12.87 -31.26
CA VAL A 274 0.49 -13.06 -32.34
C VAL A 274 1.91 -12.89 -31.81
N ARG A 275 2.13 -11.92 -30.91
CA ARG A 275 3.46 -11.61 -30.37
C ARG A 275 3.87 -12.54 -29.23
N THR A 276 2.92 -13.03 -28.44
CA THR A 276 3.18 -13.99 -27.35
C THR A 276 3.20 -15.44 -27.82
N GLY A 277 2.53 -15.75 -28.95
CA GLY A 277 2.26 -17.11 -29.40
C GLY A 277 1.24 -17.86 -28.52
N PHE A 278 0.52 -17.14 -27.66
CA PHE A 278 -0.55 -17.69 -26.83
C PHE A 278 -1.89 -17.47 -27.54
N LEU A 279 -2.72 -18.51 -27.64
CA LEU A 279 -4.05 -18.39 -28.23
C LEU A 279 -5.08 -18.12 -27.14
N THR A 280 -5.69 -16.95 -27.18
CA THR A 280 -6.70 -16.56 -26.21
C THR A 280 -8.10 -16.89 -26.75
N MET A 281 -8.90 -17.58 -25.95
CA MET A 281 -10.26 -18.04 -26.24
C MET A 281 -11.28 -17.35 -25.32
N SER A 282 -10.95 -17.22 -24.04
CA SER A 282 -11.76 -16.53 -23.03
C SER A 282 -10.90 -15.67 -22.10
N ILE A 283 -11.46 -14.56 -21.63
CA ILE A 283 -10.79 -13.60 -20.74
C ILE A 283 -11.76 -13.19 -19.63
N ALA A 284 -11.29 -13.22 -18.38
CA ALA A 284 -11.83 -12.43 -17.30
C ALA A 284 -10.81 -11.36 -16.91
N ALA A 285 -11.25 -10.10 -16.79
CA ALA A 285 -10.35 -8.98 -16.54
C ALA A 285 -10.91 -8.04 -15.48
N VAL A 286 -10.06 -7.64 -14.53
CA VAL A 286 -10.42 -6.76 -13.41
C VAL A 286 -9.38 -5.65 -13.22
N PRO A 287 -9.79 -4.44 -12.81
CA PRO A 287 -8.86 -3.34 -12.57
C PRO A 287 -8.17 -3.48 -11.21
N LEU A 288 -6.86 -3.25 -11.17
CA LEU A 288 -6.12 -3.01 -9.93
C LEU A 288 -6.40 -1.56 -9.50
N ARG A 289 -7.11 -1.40 -8.38
CA ARG A 289 -7.55 -0.08 -7.89
C ARG A 289 -6.86 0.29 -6.59
N LEU A 290 -6.27 1.48 -6.56
CA LEU A 290 -5.67 2.06 -5.36
C LEU A 290 -6.20 3.48 -5.17
N LYS A 291 -6.76 3.76 -3.98
CA LYS A 291 -7.32 5.08 -3.61
C LYS A 291 -8.26 5.67 -4.69
N GLY A 292 -9.07 4.81 -5.31
CA GLY A 292 -10.03 5.20 -6.36
C GLY A 292 -9.46 5.26 -7.79
N LYS A 293 -8.13 5.19 -7.96
CA LYS A 293 -7.45 5.22 -9.27
C LYS A 293 -7.14 3.80 -9.76
N VAL A 294 -7.26 3.57 -11.06
CA VAL A 294 -6.79 2.32 -11.68
C VAL A 294 -5.28 2.44 -11.90
N ILE A 295 -4.52 1.50 -11.36
CA ILE A 295 -3.04 1.45 -11.46
C ILE A 295 -2.55 0.30 -12.34
N GLY A 296 -3.45 -0.58 -12.76
CA GLY A 296 -3.17 -1.72 -13.62
C GLY A 296 -4.40 -2.59 -13.85
N VAL A 297 -4.20 -3.73 -14.50
CA VAL A 297 -5.25 -4.71 -14.85
C VAL A 297 -4.71 -6.11 -14.59
N LEU A 298 -5.53 -6.95 -13.97
CA LEU A 298 -5.32 -8.39 -13.83
C LEU A 298 -6.24 -9.12 -14.81
N GLU A 299 -5.67 -9.99 -15.62
CA GLU A 299 -6.38 -10.87 -16.55
C GLU A 299 -6.16 -12.33 -16.20
N VAL A 300 -7.21 -13.14 -16.35
CA VAL A 300 -7.15 -14.60 -16.31
C VAL A 300 -7.71 -15.12 -17.64
N LEU A 301 -6.97 -16.04 -18.26
CA LEU A 301 -7.13 -16.44 -19.65
C LEU A 301 -7.46 -17.93 -19.74
N ASN A 302 -8.42 -18.27 -20.60
CA ASN A 302 -8.80 -19.64 -20.97
C ASN A 302 -9.15 -20.52 -19.76
N LYS A 303 -10.34 -20.31 -19.18
CA LYS A 303 -10.88 -21.23 -18.17
C LYS A 303 -11.02 -22.63 -18.75
N TYR A 304 -10.64 -23.67 -18.00
CA TYR A 304 -10.77 -25.06 -18.44
C TYR A 304 -12.21 -25.59 -18.40
N SER A 305 -13.11 -24.93 -17.67
CA SER A 305 -14.54 -25.28 -17.64
C SER A 305 -15.23 -24.95 -18.97
N GLU A 306 -16.12 -25.83 -19.43
CA GLU A 306 -16.93 -25.61 -20.64
C GLU A 306 -17.93 -24.46 -20.49
N ASP A 307 -18.38 -24.18 -19.26
CA ASP A 307 -19.31 -23.08 -18.95
C ASP A 307 -18.65 -21.68 -19.01
N GLY A 308 -17.31 -21.64 -19.10
CA GLY A 308 -16.54 -20.40 -19.09
C GLY A 308 -16.52 -19.68 -17.74
N PHE A 309 -16.10 -18.41 -17.75
CA PHE A 309 -16.07 -17.56 -16.56
C PHE A 309 -17.47 -17.08 -16.19
N ASP A 310 -17.73 -16.98 -14.88
CA ASP A 310 -19.00 -16.53 -14.30
C ASP A 310 -18.81 -15.36 -13.31
N ASP A 311 -19.92 -14.83 -12.78
CA ASP A 311 -19.89 -13.70 -11.85
C ASP A 311 -19.19 -14.02 -10.52
N ASP A 312 -19.11 -15.29 -10.09
CA ASP A 312 -18.35 -15.67 -8.90
C ASP A 312 -16.85 -15.58 -9.15
N ASP A 313 -16.37 -16.00 -10.33
CA ASP A 313 -14.99 -15.77 -10.75
C ASP A 313 -14.64 -14.27 -10.76
N LEU A 314 -15.54 -13.43 -11.28
CA LEU A 314 -15.31 -11.99 -11.36
C LEU A 314 -15.24 -11.34 -9.97
N ARG A 315 -16.11 -11.76 -9.05
CA ARG A 315 -16.08 -11.33 -7.63
C ARG A 315 -14.76 -11.70 -6.98
N LEU A 316 -14.30 -12.90 -7.25
CA LEU A 316 -13.09 -13.44 -6.70
C LEU A 316 -11.84 -12.70 -7.21
N MET A 317 -11.72 -12.55 -8.53
CA MET A 317 -10.64 -11.77 -9.14
C MET A 317 -10.62 -10.33 -8.64
N THR A 318 -11.79 -9.70 -8.47
CA THR A 318 -11.88 -8.34 -7.94
C THR A 318 -11.29 -8.25 -6.53
N SER A 319 -11.49 -9.28 -5.70
CA SER A 319 -10.93 -9.35 -4.35
C SER A 319 -9.41 -9.51 -4.37
N ILE A 320 -8.90 -10.39 -5.24
CA ILE A 320 -7.45 -10.57 -5.46
C ILE A 320 -6.83 -9.25 -5.92
N ALA A 321 -7.42 -8.61 -6.94
CA ALA A 321 -6.96 -7.36 -7.51
C ALA A 321 -6.86 -6.21 -6.49
N ALA A 322 -7.82 -6.13 -5.55
CA ALA A 322 -7.78 -5.15 -4.47
C ALA A 322 -6.58 -5.36 -3.54
N GLN A 323 -6.30 -6.61 -3.15
CA GLN A 323 -5.16 -6.94 -2.30
C GLN A 323 -3.82 -6.74 -3.03
N THR A 324 -3.74 -7.14 -4.30
CA THR A 324 -2.56 -6.93 -5.14
C THR A 324 -2.23 -5.44 -5.27
N ALA A 325 -3.23 -4.58 -5.47
CA ALA A 325 -3.01 -3.13 -5.56
C ALA A 325 -2.41 -2.54 -4.28
N ILE A 326 -2.86 -3.01 -3.10
CA ILE A 326 -2.33 -2.58 -1.80
C ILE A 326 -0.87 -3.04 -1.63
N ALA A 327 -0.58 -4.30 -1.93
CA ALA A 327 0.77 -4.81 -1.77
C ALA A 327 1.76 -4.22 -2.78
N LEU A 328 1.33 -3.93 -4.00
CA LEU A 328 2.16 -3.23 -4.98
C LEU A 328 2.55 -1.84 -4.48
N GLU A 329 1.63 -1.12 -3.85
CA GLU A 329 1.94 0.18 -3.22
C GLU A 329 2.95 0.01 -2.08
N ASN A 330 2.74 -0.97 -1.20
CA ASN A 330 3.65 -1.24 -0.10
C ASN A 330 5.06 -1.60 -0.58
N ALA A 331 5.17 -2.45 -1.61
CA ALA A 331 6.45 -2.83 -2.21
C ALA A 331 7.16 -1.63 -2.85
N ARG A 332 6.43 -0.76 -3.57
CA ARG A 332 6.98 0.49 -4.14
C ARG A 332 7.47 1.44 -3.06
N LEU A 333 6.67 1.67 -2.01
CA LEU A 333 7.07 2.51 -0.88
C LEU A 333 8.32 1.96 -0.20
N TYR A 334 8.38 0.65 0.05
CA TYR A 334 9.54 0.01 0.64
C TYR A 334 10.79 0.16 -0.23
N GLN A 335 10.68 -0.08 -1.54
CA GLN A 335 11.79 0.12 -2.48
C GLN A 335 12.28 1.58 -2.49
N SER A 336 11.38 2.56 -2.47
CA SER A 336 11.78 3.98 -2.40
C SER A 336 12.53 4.33 -1.12
N VAL A 337 12.06 3.83 0.04
CA VAL A 337 12.71 4.06 1.33
C VAL A 337 14.08 3.39 1.36
N ARG A 338 14.19 2.17 0.81
CA ARG A 338 15.46 1.45 0.72
C ARG A 338 16.46 2.18 -0.18
N GLN A 339 16.04 2.63 -1.35
CA GLN A 339 16.89 3.38 -2.27
C GLN A 339 17.40 4.68 -1.62
N GLU A 340 16.52 5.41 -0.94
CA GLU A 340 16.90 6.65 -0.27
C GLU A 340 17.88 6.38 0.89
N ARG A 341 17.66 5.31 1.65
CA ARG A 341 18.59 4.86 2.69
C ARG A 341 19.96 4.50 2.11
N GLU A 342 20.00 3.78 0.99
CA GLU A 342 21.26 3.42 0.31
C GLU A 342 22.01 4.68 -0.17
N LYS A 343 21.31 5.69 -0.72
CA LYS A 343 21.94 6.98 -1.07
C LYS A 343 22.54 7.68 0.14
N ILE A 344 21.82 7.72 1.27
CA ILE A 344 22.31 8.34 2.51
C ILE A 344 23.55 7.62 3.03
N ILE A 345 23.55 6.28 3.04
CA ILE A 345 24.70 5.49 3.47
C ILE A 345 25.92 5.77 2.58
N ASN A 346 25.72 5.79 1.25
CA ASN A 346 26.80 6.08 0.31
C ASN A 346 27.36 7.50 0.50
N ALA A 347 26.51 8.50 0.69
CA ALA A 347 26.93 9.87 0.95
C ALA A 347 27.70 10.02 2.28
N GLN A 348 27.27 9.32 3.33
CA GLN A 348 27.99 9.29 4.62
C GLN A 348 29.35 8.60 4.51
N GLU A 349 29.44 7.51 3.75
CA GLU A 349 30.69 6.80 3.54
C GLU A 349 31.70 7.65 2.76
N GLU A 350 31.25 8.37 1.74
CA GLU A 350 32.10 9.29 0.98
C GLU A 350 32.64 10.42 1.86
N THR A 351 31.76 11.04 2.67
CA THR A 351 32.15 12.05 3.66
C THR A 351 33.19 11.49 4.65
N ARG A 352 33.03 10.23 5.09
CA ARG A 352 33.97 9.57 6.01
C ARG A 352 35.33 9.30 5.33
N LYS A 353 35.33 8.92 4.04
CA LYS A 353 36.56 8.70 3.27
C LYS A 353 37.31 10.01 3.04
N GLU A 354 36.60 11.07 2.70
CA GLU A 354 37.16 12.42 2.56
C GLU A 354 37.77 12.90 3.88
N LEU A 355 37.03 12.76 4.99
CA LEU A 355 37.53 13.04 6.34
C LEU A 355 38.84 12.30 6.62
N SER A 356 38.85 10.98 6.39
CA SER A 356 40.02 10.15 6.61
C SER A 356 41.22 10.62 5.78
N ARG A 357 40.97 11.07 4.54
CA ARG A 357 42.02 11.57 3.65
C ARG A 357 42.61 12.89 4.14
N ILE A 358 41.77 13.85 4.54
CA ILE A 358 42.22 15.15 5.08
C ILE A 358 43.07 14.95 6.35
N LEU A 359 42.61 14.08 7.25
CA LEU A 359 43.32 13.78 8.50
C LEU A 359 44.66 13.08 8.24
N HIS A 360 44.68 12.11 7.32
CA HIS A 360 45.88 11.33 7.01
C HIS A 360 46.95 12.14 6.27
N ASP A 361 46.57 12.84 5.20
CA ASP A 361 47.54 13.50 4.32
C ASP A 361 48.09 14.81 4.91
N GLY A 362 47.35 15.48 5.81
CA GLY A 362 47.79 16.70 6.47
C GLY A 362 48.34 16.47 7.87
N VAL A 363 47.44 16.17 8.81
CA VAL A 363 47.75 16.21 10.25
C VAL A 363 48.63 15.04 10.68
N MET A 364 48.33 13.81 10.22
CA MET A 364 49.09 12.63 10.63
C MET A 364 50.53 12.65 10.11
N GLN A 365 50.77 13.07 8.86
CA GLN A 365 52.13 13.22 8.32
C GLN A 365 52.96 14.23 9.12
N GLN A 366 52.36 15.37 9.50
CA GLN A 366 53.05 16.37 10.30
C GLN A 366 53.35 15.86 11.72
N ILE A 367 52.43 15.10 12.34
CA ILE A 367 52.68 14.43 13.63
C ILE A 367 53.85 13.44 13.51
N SER A 368 53.90 12.64 12.44
CA SER A 368 55.03 11.72 12.21
C SER A 368 56.36 12.47 12.05
N ALA A 369 56.37 13.59 11.33
CA ALA A 369 57.56 14.44 11.18
C ALA A 369 58.01 15.04 12.52
N ILE A 370 57.08 15.51 13.35
CA ILE A 370 57.37 15.98 14.72
C ILE A 370 58.04 14.88 15.54
N SER A 371 57.49 13.66 15.52
CA SER A 371 58.05 12.52 16.25
C SER A 371 59.46 12.16 15.78
N MET A 372 59.70 12.10 14.46
CA MET A 372 61.03 11.82 13.91
C MET A 372 62.05 12.90 14.27
N ASN A 373 61.67 14.16 14.14
CA ASN A 373 62.56 15.27 14.47
C ASN A 373 62.86 15.31 15.97
N LEU A 374 61.90 14.96 16.82
CA LEU A 374 62.12 14.86 18.27
C LEU A 374 63.14 13.78 18.62
N GLU A 375 63.07 12.60 18.00
CA GLU A 375 64.09 11.56 18.16
C GLU A 375 65.48 12.02 17.67
N TYR A 376 65.52 12.78 16.58
CA TYR A 376 66.77 13.36 16.06
C TYR A 376 67.36 14.41 17.02
N ALA A 377 66.54 15.32 17.54
CA ALA A 377 66.94 16.30 18.55
C ALA A 377 67.46 15.63 19.82
N GLN A 378 66.83 14.54 20.28
CA GLN A 378 67.30 13.75 21.42
C GLN A 378 68.70 13.14 21.19
N LYS A 379 69.02 12.73 19.96
CA LYS A 379 70.35 12.24 19.60
C LYS A 379 71.37 13.38 19.56
N LEU A 380 70.98 14.57 19.09
CA LEU A 380 71.84 15.77 19.04
C LEU A 380 72.18 16.31 20.42
N LEU A 381 71.30 16.21 21.42
CA LEU A 381 71.55 16.69 22.80
C LEU A 381 72.86 16.15 23.41
N LYS A 382 73.33 14.98 22.98
CA LYS A 382 74.58 14.36 23.47
C LYS A 382 75.84 14.76 22.68
N ARG A 383 75.68 15.40 21.52
CA ARG A 383 76.76 15.69 20.55
C ARG A 383 76.94 17.18 20.28
N ASP A 384 75.84 17.90 20.11
CA ASP A 384 75.82 19.31 19.74
C ASP A 384 74.56 19.97 20.32
N LEU A 385 74.75 20.67 21.44
CA LEU A 385 73.68 21.37 22.16
C LEU A 385 73.08 22.52 21.34
N ALA A 386 73.87 23.23 20.53
CA ALA A 386 73.38 24.36 19.74
C ALA A 386 72.54 23.88 18.55
N ALA A 387 72.96 22.79 17.89
CA ALA A 387 72.16 22.16 16.84
C ALA A 387 70.86 21.55 17.41
N ALA A 388 70.90 20.94 18.60
CA ALA A 388 69.72 20.40 19.27
C ALA A 388 68.68 21.49 19.60
N ASP A 389 69.12 22.65 20.09
CA ASP A 389 68.23 23.78 20.42
C ASP A 389 67.53 24.35 19.18
N LYS A 390 68.25 24.43 18.05
CA LYS A 390 67.69 24.84 16.76
C LYS A 390 66.66 23.83 16.22
N GLU A 391 66.91 22.53 16.39
CA GLU A 391 65.97 21.48 16.01
C GLU A 391 64.71 21.49 16.89
N LEU A 392 64.86 21.64 18.21
CA LEU A 392 63.74 21.78 19.16
C LEU A 392 62.87 23.00 18.83
N SER A 393 63.48 24.13 18.49
CA SER A 393 62.76 25.33 18.04
C SER A 393 61.96 25.07 16.76
N SER A 394 62.50 24.26 15.85
CA SER A 394 61.82 23.89 14.59
C SER A 394 60.65 22.93 14.84
N ILE A 395 60.82 21.96 15.74
CA ILE A 395 59.76 21.05 16.20
C ILE A 395 58.62 21.83 16.86
N GLN A 396 58.93 22.80 17.73
CA GLN A 396 57.92 23.61 18.41
C GLN A 396 57.07 24.41 17.41
N LYS A 397 57.70 25.00 16.38
CA LYS A 397 57.01 25.68 15.29
C LYS A 397 56.12 24.73 14.49
N LEU A 398 56.64 23.56 14.13
CA LEU A 398 55.86 22.55 13.40
C LEU A 398 54.67 22.07 14.23
N ALA A 399 54.86 21.77 15.52
CA ALA A 399 53.79 21.35 16.42
C ALA A 399 52.69 22.42 16.60
N HIS A 400 53.07 23.70 16.70
CA HIS A 400 52.09 24.80 16.73
C HIS A 400 51.30 24.89 15.43
N LYS A 401 51.97 24.75 14.28
CA LYS A 401 51.32 24.72 12.96
C LYS A 401 50.36 23.52 12.84
N THR A 402 50.79 22.32 13.22
CA THR A 402 49.96 21.10 13.18
C THR A 402 48.75 21.19 14.08
N ALA A 403 48.90 21.71 15.31
CA ALA A 403 47.77 21.92 16.21
C ALA A 403 46.76 22.93 15.65
N LYS A 404 47.23 23.93 14.91
CA LYS A 404 46.38 24.92 14.23
C LYS A 404 45.66 24.31 13.03
N ASP A 405 46.37 23.58 12.17
CA ASP A 405 45.82 22.89 11.00
C ASP A 405 44.74 21.88 11.45
N ALA A 406 45.00 21.11 12.51
CA ALA A 406 44.03 20.17 13.08
C ALA A 406 42.76 20.87 13.62
N ARG A 407 42.90 22.04 14.27
CA ARG A 407 41.75 22.83 14.73
C ARG A 407 40.93 23.39 13.56
N LEU A 408 41.59 23.75 12.47
CA LEU A 408 40.93 24.24 11.26
C LEU A 408 40.06 23.14 10.63
N VAL A 409 40.62 21.93 10.50
CA VAL A 409 39.87 20.75 10.03
C VAL A 409 38.68 20.44 10.94
N LEU A 410 38.86 20.41 12.27
CA LEU A 410 37.75 20.18 13.21
C LEU A 410 36.65 21.23 13.09
N PHE A 411 37.02 22.48 12.82
CA PHE A 411 36.09 23.58 12.68
C PHE A 411 35.31 23.55 11.36
N GLU A 412 35.94 23.09 10.27
CA GLU A 412 35.27 22.82 8.98
C GLU A 412 34.27 21.67 9.06
N LEU A 413 34.51 20.69 9.93
CA LEU A 413 33.66 19.51 10.05
C LEU A 413 32.43 19.72 10.92
N ARG A 414 32.56 20.47 12.03
CA ARG A 414 31.43 20.76 12.92
C ARG A 414 31.72 21.96 13.82
N PRO A 415 31.29 23.18 13.47
CA PRO A 415 31.52 24.34 14.33
C PRO A 415 30.59 24.29 15.55
N VAL A 416 31.08 23.75 16.68
CA VAL A 416 30.38 23.73 18.00
C VAL A 416 29.93 25.13 18.42
N ILE A 417 30.67 26.16 17.97
CA ILE A 417 30.38 27.58 18.22
C ILE A 417 29.14 28.04 17.45
N LEU A 418 28.91 27.51 16.26
CA LEU A 418 27.70 27.78 15.49
C LEU A 418 26.46 27.27 16.22
N GLU A 419 26.56 26.09 16.83
CA GLU A 419 25.47 25.50 17.63
C GLU A 419 25.22 26.27 18.94
N THR A 420 26.27 26.78 19.59
CA THR A 420 26.21 27.37 20.95
C THR A 420 26.08 28.89 20.97
N GLN A 421 26.80 29.62 20.10
CA GLN A 421 26.94 31.09 20.11
C GLN A 421 26.36 31.76 18.84
N GLY A 422 26.07 30.99 17.79
CA GLY A 422 25.42 31.48 16.57
C GLY A 422 26.39 31.90 15.45
N LEU A 423 25.83 32.40 14.33
CA LEU A 423 26.56 32.61 13.07
C LEU A 423 27.70 33.63 13.17
N VAL A 424 27.43 34.83 13.71
CA VAL A 424 28.43 35.91 13.76
C VAL A 424 29.66 35.52 14.61
N PRO A 425 29.51 35.02 15.86
CA PRO A 425 30.68 34.58 16.64
C PRO A 425 31.45 33.42 15.99
N ALA A 426 30.76 32.52 15.29
CA ALA A 426 31.41 31.45 14.54
C ALA A 426 32.24 32.00 13.36
N LEU A 427 31.73 32.98 12.62
CA LEU A 427 32.43 33.64 11.51
C LEU A 427 33.63 34.46 11.98
N GLU A 428 33.49 35.22 13.07
CA GLU A 428 34.60 35.98 13.67
C GLU A 428 35.75 35.06 14.04
N ARG A 429 35.45 33.93 14.70
CA ARG A 429 36.47 32.95 15.07
C ARG A 429 37.07 32.25 13.85
N TYR A 430 36.26 31.91 12.85
CA TYR A 430 36.75 31.33 11.60
C TYR A 430 37.79 32.24 10.94
N ILE A 431 37.44 33.52 10.76
CA ILE A 431 38.24 34.49 10.01
C ILE A 431 39.50 34.86 10.77
N THR A 432 39.41 35.03 12.09
CA THR A 432 40.58 35.25 12.95
C THR A 432 41.59 34.13 12.76
N GLN A 433 41.12 32.88 12.71
CA GLN A 433 41.99 31.71 12.54
C GLN A 433 42.60 31.61 11.13
N LEU A 434 41.90 32.12 10.10
CA LEU A 434 42.41 32.23 8.73
C LEU A 434 43.47 33.32 8.55
N GLN A 435 43.28 34.50 9.16
CA GLN A 435 44.16 35.67 8.96
C GLN A 435 45.55 35.51 9.56
N GLU A 436 45.70 34.66 10.57
CA GLU A 436 46.94 34.54 11.33
C GLU A 436 48.17 34.03 10.52
N ASN A 437 48.04 33.57 9.28
CA ASN A 437 49.16 32.99 8.49
C ASN A 437 49.06 33.15 6.96
N GLU A 438 48.23 34.05 6.44
CA GLU A 438 48.02 34.17 4.99
C GLU A 438 48.19 35.60 4.47
N ASP A 439 48.63 35.71 3.21
CA ASP A 439 48.80 36.98 2.48
C ASP A 439 47.46 37.64 2.10
N LEU A 440 46.33 36.97 2.36
CA LEU A 440 44.98 37.46 2.07
C LEU A 440 44.45 38.29 3.25
N HIS A 441 44.29 39.59 3.02
CA HIS A 441 43.72 40.48 4.03
C HIS A 441 42.18 40.43 4.02
N ILE A 442 41.59 39.92 5.11
CA ILE A 442 40.13 39.77 5.24
C ILE A 442 39.53 40.93 6.04
N LYS A 443 38.69 41.75 5.43
CA LYS A 443 37.91 42.79 6.12
C LYS A 443 36.52 42.25 6.47
N THR A 444 36.07 42.43 7.70
CA THR A 444 34.77 41.94 8.16
C THR A 444 33.84 43.08 8.57
N ILE A 445 32.58 42.99 8.15
CA ILE A 445 31.48 43.87 8.58
C ILE A 445 30.33 42.96 9.01
N LEU A 446 30.32 42.54 10.26
CA LEU A 446 29.38 41.55 10.77
C LEU A 446 28.38 42.20 11.72
N SER A 447 27.11 42.24 11.31
CA SER A 447 26.00 42.64 12.17
C SER A 447 25.22 41.41 12.61
N PRO A 448 24.97 41.21 13.91
CA PRO A 448 24.19 40.08 14.38
C PRO A 448 22.76 40.16 13.82
N PRO A 449 22.18 39.03 13.37
CA PRO A 449 20.79 39.01 12.92
C PRO A 449 19.85 39.35 14.09
N PRO A 450 18.69 39.98 13.83
CA PRO A 450 17.76 40.43 14.87
C PRO A 450 17.11 39.28 15.65
N ALA A 451 17.11 38.06 15.11
CA ALA A 451 16.63 36.85 15.77
C ALA A 451 17.64 35.70 15.60
N ARG A 452 17.59 34.71 16.50
CA ARG A 452 18.44 33.51 16.41
C ARG A 452 17.99 32.69 15.20
N LEU A 453 18.90 32.55 14.23
CA LEU A 453 18.70 31.71 13.04
C LEU A 453 18.53 30.24 13.46
N ASP A 454 17.74 29.51 12.67
CA ASP A 454 17.67 28.06 12.76
C ASP A 454 19.07 27.44 12.55
N LYS A 455 19.33 26.31 13.23
CA LYS A 455 20.65 25.66 13.20
C LYS A 455 21.04 25.19 11.80
N ASN A 456 20.08 24.68 11.02
CA ASN A 456 20.34 24.22 9.65
C ASN A 456 20.61 25.42 8.73
N VAL A 457 19.81 26.49 8.86
CA VAL A 457 20.01 27.73 8.08
C VAL A 457 21.38 28.35 8.38
N ALA A 458 21.74 28.46 9.66
CA ALA A 458 23.05 28.98 10.06
C ALA A 458 24.20 28.09 9.56
N GLY A 459 24.03 26.76 9.62
CA GLY A 459 24.95 25.76 9.06
C GLY A 459 25.19 25.96 7.57
N THR A 460 24.11 26.05 6.79
CA THR A 460 24.16 26.23 5.34
C THR A 460 24.83 27.54 4.94
N ILE A 461 24.46 28.66 5.58
CA ILE A 461 25.09 29.97 5.34
C ILE A 461 26.60 29.87 5.60
N PHE A 462 26.98 29.27 6.73
CA PHE A 462 28.37 29.11 7.11
C PHE A 462 29.15 28.26 6.09
N SER A 463 28.60 27.13 5.63
CA SER A 463 29.23 26.30 4.59
C SER A 463 29.39 27.03 3.25
N ILE A 464 28.41 27.83 2.82
CA ILE A 464 28.51 28.65 1.60
C ILE A 464 29.65 29.66 1.74
N ILE A 465 29.78 30.31 2.89
CA ILE A 465 30.88 31.25 3.17
C ILE A 465 32.24 30.53 3.13
N GLN A 466 32.35 29.33 3.72
CA GLN A 466 33.58 28.54 3.68
C GLN A 466 33.99 28.18 2.24
N GLU A 467 33.05 27.67 1.45
CA GLU A 467 33.31 27.28 0.07
C GLU A 467 33.73 28.50 -0.78
N ALA A 468 33.06 29.65 -0.60
CA ALA A 468 33.43 30.90 -1.25
C ALA A 468 34.87 31.35 -0.88
N ILE A 469 35.22 31.34 0.41
CA ILE A 469 36.57 31.70 0.87
C ILE A 469 37.63 30.73 0.32
N ASN A 470 37.34 29.43 0.31
CA ASN A 470 38.23 28.42 -0.26
C ASN A 470 38.43 28.61 -1.77
N ASN A 471 37.38 29.00 -2.50
CA ASN A 471 37.47 29.34 -3.91
C ASN A 471 38.35 30.57 -4.15
N ILE A 472 38.20 31.62 -3.33
CA ILE A 472 39.07 32.82 -3.39
C ILE A 472 40.54 32.41 -3.21
N LYS A 473 40.84 31.61 -2.19
CA LYS A 473 42.20 31.15 -1.89
C LYS A 473 42.81 30.32 -3.00
N ARG A 474 42.05 29.38 -3.56
CA ARG A 474 42.56 28.42 -4.56
C ARG A 474 42.62 29.00 -5.96
N HIS A 475 41.73 29.92 -6.30
CA HIS A 475 41.48 30.30 -7.69
C HIS A 475 41.60 31.79 -7.97
N ALA A 476 41.28 32.69 -7.02
CA ALA A 476 41.19 34.12 -7.32
C ALA A 476 42.55 34.84 -7.30
N ARG A 477 43.59 34.32 -6.63
CA ARG A 477 44.86 35.08 -6.41
C ARG A 477 44.62 36.49 -5.80
N ALA A 478 43.57 36.63 -5.00
CA ALA A 478 43.20 37.88 -4.36
C ALA A 478 44.22 38.26 -3.27
N SER A 479 44.44 39.56 -3.08
CA SER A 479 45.21 40.10 -1.94
C SER A 479 44.31 40.63 -0.83
N GLN A 480 43.04 40.92 -1.15
CA GLN A 480 42.04 41.39 -0.20
C GLN A 480 40.68 40.74 -0.47
N MET A 481 39.94 40.48 0.62
CA MET A 481 38.53 40.13 0.55
C MET A 481 37.74 40.85 1.64
N GLN A 482 36.46 41.12 1.38
CA GLN A 482 35.52 41.67 2.33
C GLN A 482 34.36 40.69 2.53
N LEU A 483 34.11 40.31 3.79
CA LEU A 483 32.90 39.61 4.19
C LEU A 483 31.98 40.60 4.91
N SER A 484 30.75 40.71 4.45
CA SER A 484 29.71 41.49 5.11
C SER A 484 28.48 40.64 5.40
N VAL A 485 27.97 40.79 6.61
CA VAL A 485 26.72 40.17 7.08
C VAL A 485 25.88 41.29 7.65
N SER A 486 24.74 41.57 7.03
CA SER A 486 23.85 42.65 7.42
C SER A 486 22.39 42.23 7.30
N THR A 487 21.51 42.85 8.08
CA THR A 487 20.07 42.60 7.97
C THR A 487 19.39 43.87 7.48
N VAL A 488 18.63 43.77 6.38
CA VAL A 488 17.86 44.87 5.80
C VAL A 488 16.44 44.37 5.55
N ALA A 489 15.43 45.07 6.06
CA ALA A 489 14.00 44.77 5.83
C ALA A 489 13.66 43.26 5.97
N GLN A 490 14.02 42.66 7.12
CA GLN A 490 13.81 41.23 7.43
C GLN A 490 14.49 40.23 6.47
N THR A 491 15.49 40.69 5.74
CA THR A 491 16.32 39.84 4.89
C THR A 491 17.75 39.89 5.40
N LEU A 492 18.33 38.73 5.68
CA LEU A 492 19.74 38.61 5.99
C LEU A 492 20.52 38.56 4.68
N MET A 493 21.37 39.54 4.47
CA MET A 493 22.29 39.62 3.34
C MET A 493 23.69 39.24 3.79
N VAL A 494 24.26 38.25 3.11
CA VAL A 494 25.66 37.87 3.24
C VAL A 494 26.34 38.16 1.91
N GLN A 495 27.38 38.99 1.92
CA GLN A 495 28.12 39.34 0.72
C GLN A 495 29.62 39.13 0.94
N ILE A 496 30.23 38.42 0.00
CA ILE A 496 31.66 38.12 -0.05
C ILE A 496 32.20 38.74 -1.33
N GLN A 497 33.18 39.61 -1.20
CA GLN A 497 33.82 40.28 -2.33
C GLN A 497 35.32 40.09 -2.26
N ASP A 498 35.97 39.72 -3.36
CA ASP A 498 37.43 39.69 -3.48
C ASP A 498 37.94 40.67 -4.55
N ASN A 499 39.24 40.94 -4.57
CA ASN A 499 39.92 41.78 -5.56
C ASN A 499 40.83 40.98 -6.52
N GLY A 500 40.56 39.68 -6.65
CA GLY A 500 41.36 38.74 -7.44
C GLY A 500 40.93 38.67 -8.91
N VAL A 501 41.27 37.57 -9.57
CA VAL A 501 40.91 37.36 -10.98
C VAL A 501 39.49 36.80 -11.03
N GLY A 502 38.57 37.54 -11.65
CA GLY A 502 37.23 37.06 -11.94
C GLY A 502 37.21 35.96 -13.01
N PHE A 503 36.07 35.29 -13.16
CA PHE A 503 35.89 34.18 -14.09
C PHE A 503 34.52 34.26 -14.78
N ASN A 504 34.42 33.65 -15.95
CA ASN A 504 33.13 33.61 -16.66
C ASN A 504 32.18 32.59 -15.99
N VAL A 505 31.15 33.11 -15.31
CA VAL A 505 30.18 32.32 -14.55
C VAL A 505 29.41 31.36 -15.46
N GLU A 506 28.85 31.84 -16.57
CA GLU A 506 28.06 31.01 -17.50
C GLU A 506 28.86 29.86 -18.12
N LYS A 507 30.12 30.11 -18.50
CA LYS A 507 30.99 29.10 -19.11
C LYS A 507 31.37 28.02 -18.10
N THR A 508 31.57 28.41 -16.84
CA THR A 508 31.86 27.49 -15.74
C THR A 508 30.61 26.66 -15.40
N GLN A 509 29.43 27.27 -15.49
CA GLN A 509 28.14 26.61 -15.37
C GLN A 509 27.73 25.74 -16.59
N LYS A 510 28.46 25.76 -17.71
CA LYS A 510 28.13 24.91 -18.88
C LYS A 510 29.07 23.72 -19.04
N ASN A 511 30.30 23.80 -18.53
CA ASN A 511 31.33 22.76 -18.68
C ASN A 511 31.24 21.61 -17.64
N TYR A 512 30.10 21.46 -16.96
CA TYR A 512 29.89 20.54 -15.83
C TYR A 512 30.15 19.05 -16.09
N ALA A 513 29.88 18.56 -17.30
CA ALA A 513 29.97 17.12 -17.56
C ALA A 513 31.41 16.57 -17.60
N ASN A 514 32.44 17.43 -17.75
CA ASN A 514 33.79 16.98 -18.10
C ASN A 514 34.92 17.41 -17.13
N ARG A 515 34.68 18.30 -16.16
CA ARG A 515 35.71 18.72 -15.20
C ARG A 515 35.08 18.99 -13.83
N GLY A 516 35.45 18.19 -12.83
CA GLY A 516 34.87 18.15 -11.48
C GLY A 516 35.02 19.41 -10.61
N SER A 517 34.55 20.57 -11.08
CA SER A 517 34.39 21.79 -10.28
C SER A 517 32.96 21.83 -9.71
N PHE A 518 32.73 21.06 -8.63
CA PHE A 518 31.42 20.91 -7.98
C PHE A 518 31.04 22.07 -7.02
N GLY A 519 31.99 22.95 -6.66
CA GLY A 519 31.80 23.97 -5.61
C GLY A 519 30.67 24.97 -5.86
N LEU A 520 30.57 25.53 -7.07
CA LEU A 520 29.57 26.55 -7.42
C LEU A 520 28.13 25.98 -7.41
N LEU A 521 27.93 24.79 -7.97
CA LEU A 521 26.63 24.13 -7.99
C LEU A 521 26.19 23.76 -6.58
N ASN A 522 27.10 23.18 -5.79
CA ASN A 522 26.83 22.86 -4.39
C ASN A 522 26.42 24.09 -3.58
N MET A 523 27.03 25.27 -3.82
CA MET A 523 26.61 26.50 -3.15
C MET A 523 25.20 26.94 -3.57
N ILE A 524 24.86 26.84 -4.87
CA ILE A 524 23.52 27.20 -5.39
C ILE A 524 22.45 26.24 -4.85
N GLU A 525 22.66 24.93 -4.97
CA GLU A 525 21.74 23.91 -4.46
C GLU A 525 21.54 24.04 -2.94
N ARG A 526 22.60 24.34 -2.20
CA ARG A 526 22.52 24.62 -0.76
C ARG A 526 21.73 25.89 -0.45
N ALA A 527 21.87 26.93 -1.26
CA ALA A 527 21.07 28.15 -1.10
C ALA A 527 19.58 27.88 -1.36
N GLU A 528 19.25 27.07 -2.37
CA GLU A 528 17.87 26.65 -2.66
C GLU A 528 17.26 25.83 -1.52
N LEU A 529 18.02 24.95 -0.87
CA LEU A 529 17.56 24.13 0.27
C LEU A 529 17.07 24.96 1.47
N ILE A 530 17.54 26.20 1.61
CA ILE A 530 17.12 27.12 2.69
C ILE A 530 16.20 28.25 2.17
N ASN A 531 15.64 28.11 0.98
CA ASN A 531 14.80 29.11 0.28
C ASN A 531 15.50 30.46 0.16
N SER A 532 16.81 30.44 -0.16
CA SER A 532 17.62 31.65 -0.31
C SER A 532 18.11 31.81 -1.76
N ALA A 533 18.34 33.06 -2.16
CA ALA A 533 18.89 33.37 -3.47
C ALA A 533 20.41 33.60 -3.37
N LEU A 534 21.17 32.90 -4.20
CA LEU A 534 22.61 33.11 -4.35
C LEU A 534 22.89 33.73 -5.72
N ALA A 535 23.46 34.93 -5.73
CA ALA A 535 23.94 35.62 -6.92
C ALA A 535 25.47 35.65 -6.93
N ILE A 536 26.06 35.38 -8.09
CA ILE A 536 27.52 35.40 -8.29
C ILE A 536 27.79 36.34 -9.46
N ASP A 537 28.49 37.42 -9.17
CA ASP A 537 28.94 38.41 -10.15
C ASP A 537 30.46 38.35 -10.25
N SER A 538 30.99 38.14 -11.44
CA SER A 538 32.42 37.96 -11.68
C SER A 538 32.78 38.46 -13.06
N GLU A 539 33.64 39.47 -13.12
CA GLU A 539 34.02 40.14 -14.38
C GLU A 539 35.42 39.72 -14.85
N THR A 540 35.58 39.53 -16.17
CA THR A 540 36.84 39.13 -16.81
C THR A 540 37.56 40.28 -17.56
N GLU A 541 36.99 41.50 -17.61
CA GLU A 541 37.55 42.66 -18.34
C GLU A 541 37.42 43.99 -17.56
N GLY A 542 38.52 44.67 -17.24
CA GLY A 542 38.57 46.01 -16.58
C GLY A 542 39.34 46.06 -15.24
N SER A 543 40.13 47.10 -14.97
CA SER A 543 41.23 47.16 -13.96
C SER A 543 40.91 46.94 -12.46
N ASN A 544 39.71 46.48 -12.07
CA ASN A 544 39.32 46.20 -10.68
C ASN A 544 38.56 44.85 -10.54
N HIS A 545 39.03 43.85 -11.29
CA HIS A 545 38.50 42.48 -11.34
C HIS A 545 38.44 41.81 -9.95
N GLY A 546 37.40 41.02 -9.71
CA GLY A 546 37.19 40.23 -8.51
C GLY A 546 35.86 39.51 -8.63
N THR A 547 35.50 38.68 -7.64
CA THR A 547 34.18 38.04 -7.60
C THR A 547 33.38 38.58 -6.41
N THR A 548 32.10 38.86 -6.65
CA THR A 548 31.13 39.19 -5.62
C THR A 548 30.08 38.09 -5.54
N ILE A 549 30.01 37.43 -4.39
CA ILE A 549 28.98 36.44 -4.07
C ILE A 549 28.01 37.08 -3.08
N THR A 550 26.73 37.11 -3.43
CA THR A 550 25.67 37.69 -2.60
C THR A 550 24.62 36.63 -2.31
N LEU A 551 24.47 36.26 -1.04
CA LEU A 551 23.46 35.34 -0.53
C LEU A 551 22.37 36.14 0.20
N THR A 552 21.12 35.94 -0.20
CA THR A 552 19.95 36.67 0.31
C THR A 552 19.00 35.68 0.99
N VAL A 553 18.87 35.77 2.31
CA VAL A 553 18.11 34.82 3.12
C VAL A 553 16.91 35.51 3.77
N PRO A 554 15.66 35.11 3.45
CA PRO A 554 14.46 35.68 4.06
C PRO A 554 14.31 35.21 5.52
N LEU A 555 14.01 36.13 6.46
CA LEU A 555 13.86 35.80 7.88
C LEU A 555 12.42 35.46 8.30
N GLU A 556 11.39 35.81 7.50
CA GLU A 556 9.98 35.61 7.89
C GLU A 556 9.41 34.20 7.59
N GLU A 557 9.86 33.50 6.55
CA GLU A 557 9.26 32.22 6.13
C GLU A 557 9.79 30.98 6.89
N ASN A 558 11.02 31.01 7.40
CA ASN A 558 11.62 29.86 8.10
C ASN A 558 11.04 29.63 9.50
N SER A 559 10.23 30.55 10.03
CA SER A 559 9.53 30.40 11.30
C SER A 559 8.20 29.62 11.19
N LYS A 560 7.61 29.54 10.00
CA LYS A 560 6.29 28.90 9.78
C LYS A 560 6.36 27.45 9.29
N LEU A 561 7.48 27.01 8.70
CA LEU A 561 7.59 25.69 8.05
C LEU A 561 7.86 24.51 9.00
N LEU A 562 8.02 24.73 10.32
CA LEU A 562 8.28 23.65 11.29
C LEU A 562 7.13 23.33 12.25
N ASN A 563 6.06 24.15 12.28
CA ASN A 563 4.89 23.80 13.09
C ASN A 563 3.95 22.79 12.40
N HIS A 564 4.20 22.43 11.14
CA HIS A 564 3.39 21.44 10.41
C HIS A 564 4.05 20.05 10.26
N SER A 565 5.27 19.84 10.75
CA SER A 565 6.01 18.57 10.61
C SER A 565 6.26 17.81 11.92
N LEU A 566 5.68 18.25 13.05
CA LEU A 566 5.75 17.54 14.35
C LEU A 566 4.39 17.24 15.01
N LEU A 567 3.28 17.41 14.29
CA LEU A 567 1.94 17.03 14.74
C LEU A 567 1.13 16.37 13.62
N SER A 568 1.57 15.21 13.15
CA SER A 568 0.68 14.14 12.65
C SER A 568 1.48 12.87 12.36
N ALA A 569 1.11 11.80 13.07
CA ALA A 569 1.54 10.39 12.99
C ALA A 569 2.84 10.03 13.73
#